data_AF-A0A554LNN5-F1
#
_entry.id   AF-A0A554LNN5-F1
#
_cell.length_a   1.000
_cell.length_b   1.000
_cell.length_c   1.000
_cell.angle_alpha   90.00
_cell.angle_beta   90.00
_cell.angle_gamma   90.00
#
_symmetry.space_group_name_H-M   'P 1'
#
loop_
_entity.id
_entity.type
_entity.pdbx_description
1 polymer ?
#
loop_
_entity_poly.entity_id
_entity_poly.type
_entity_poly.pdbx_seq_one_letter_code
_entity_poly.pdbx_strand_id
1 'polypeptide(L)'
;MILKLIVYFIVGVVQDFFFTLNTKYVAEKKVWLAVGFSFLTILMSMVVLYNILNEIDSEKSIVAIFVYSLGIALGTYFAMKFEGFKK
;
A
#
# COMPACT_ATOMS: atom_id res chain seq x y z
N MET A 1 -10.80 11.75 -13.08
CA MET A 1 -9.31 11.71 -13.11
C MET A 1 -8.73 12.02 -11.73
N ILE A 2 -8.92 13.24 -11.20
CA ILE A 2 -8.44 13.62 -9.85
C ILE A 2 -8.93 12.65 -8.77
N LEU A 3 -10.23 12.30 -8.78
CA LEU A 3 -10.79 11.35 -7.82
C LEU A 3 -10.09 9.97 -7.85
N LYS A 4 -9.72 9.47 -9.04
CA LYS A 4 -9.00 8.19 -9.16
C LYS A 4 -7.59 8.29 -8.57
N LEU A 5 -6.89 9.40 -8.81
CA LEU A 5 -5.57 9.65 -8.22
C LEU A 5 -5.65 9.72 -6.69
N ILE A 6 -6.67 10.38 -6.13
CA ILE A 6 -6.91 10.39 -4.69
C ILE A 6 -7.16 8.96 -4.17
N VAL A 7 -7.94 8.16 -4.89
CA VAL A 7 -8.15 6.74 -4.52
C VAL A 7 -6.83 5.98 -4.53
N TYR A 8 -6.02 6.09 -5.58
CA TYR A 8 -4.71 5.43 -5.62
C TYR A 8 -3.81 5.89 -4.47
N PHE A 9 -3.78 7.18 -4.17
CA PHE A 9 -3.03 7.70 -3.02
C PHE A 9 -3.46 7.04 -1.70
N ILE A 10 -4.76 7.04 -1.40
CA ILE A 10 -5.29 6.46 -0.16
C ILE A 10 -5.06 4.95 -0.11
N VAL A 11 -5.22 4.24 -1.22
CA VAL A 11 -4.92 2.81 -1.31
C VAL A 11 -3.44 2.55 -1.04
N GLY A 12 -2.53 3.40 -1.53
CA GLY A 12 -1.10 3.32 -1.20
C GLY A 12 -0.83 3.46 0.29
N VAL A 13 -1.46 4.44 0.95
CA VAL A 13 -1.36 4.63 2.41
C VAL A 13 -1.85 3.38 3.16
N VAL A 14 -3.00 2.84 2.78
CA VAL A 14 -3.58 1.63 3.40
C VAL A 14 -2.70 0.40 3.16
N GLN A 15 -2.15 0.26 1.94
CA GLN A 15 -1.25 -0.84 1.62
C GLN A 15 -0.01 -0.84 2.53
N ASP A 16 0.58 0.33 2.77
CA ASP A 16 1.74 0.42 3.66
C ASP A 16 1.40 0.00 5.09
N PHE A 17 0.21 0.34 5.60
CA PHE A 17 -0.22 -0.16 6.90
C PHE A 17 -0.31 -1.70 6.94
N PHE A 18 -0.75 -2.34 5.87
CA PHE A 18 -0.78 -3.80 5.79
C PHE A 18 0.63 -4.39 5.76
N PHE A 19 1.54 -3.78 5.01
CA PHE A 19 2.95 -4.18 4.98
C PHE A 19 3.63 -3.99 6.35
N THR A 20 3.36 -2.87 7.02
CA THR A 20 3.88 -2.57 8.36
C THR A 20 3.36 -3.59 9.38
N LEU A 21 2.04 -3.90 9.36
CA LEU A 21 1.47 -4.93 10.22
C LEU A 21 2.03 -6.31 9.92
N ASN A 22 2.20 -6.66 8.65
CA ASN A 22 2.88 -7.90 8.27
C ASN A 22 4.28 -7.96 8.90
N THR A 23 5.10 -6.94 8.71
CA THR A 23 6.47 -6.86 9.25
C THR A 23 6.47 -6.99 10.77
N LYS A 24 5.55 -6.31 11.46
CA LYS A 24 5.36 -6.42 12.91
C LYS A 24 5.02 -7.85 13.33
N TYR A 25 4.03 -8.49 12.69
CA TYR A 25 3.63 -9.85 13.05
C TYR A 25 4.67 -10.91 12.71
N VAL A 26 5.49 -10.69 11.69
CA VAL A 26 6.69 -11.50 11.43
C VAL A 26 7.67 -11.38 12.59
N ALA A 27 7.97 -10.17 13.05
CA ALA A 27 8.86 -9.95 14.20
C ALA A 27 8.32 -10.56 15.50
N GLU A 28 7.00 -10.51 15.72
CA GLU A 28 6.32 -11.10 16.88
C GLU A 28 6.05 -12.62 16.77
N LYS A 29 6.48 -13.27 15.66
CA LYS A 29 6.23 -14.69 15.38
C LYS A 29 4.74 -15.08 15.35
N LYS A 30 3.83 -14.15 15.05
CA LYS A 30 2.39 -14.40 14.90
C LYS A 30 2.07 -14.89 13.49
N VAL A 31 2.36 -16.17 13.24
CA VAL A 31 2.34 -16.79 11.90
C VAL A 31 1.07 -16.51 11.09
N TRP A 32 -0.11 -16.79 11.64
CA TRP A 32 -1.37 -16.63 10.89
C TRP A 32 -1.68 -15.18 10.51
N LEU A 33 -1.38 -14.23 11.40
CA LEU A 33 -1.55 -12.81 11.11
C LEU A 33 -0.53 -12.34 10.07
N ALA A 34 0.73 -12.77 10.19
CA ALA A 34 1.76 -12.47 9.21
C ALA A 34 1.37 -12.98 7.81
N VAL A 35 0.91 -14.22 7.69
CA VAL A 35 0.45 -14.82 6.42
C VAL A 35 -0.74 -14.02 5.85
N GLY A 36 -1.75 -13.73 6.67
CA GLY A 36 -2.92 -12.97 6.24
C GLY A 36 -2.56 -11.58 5.70
N PHE A 37 -1.77 -10.81 6.44
CA PHE A 37 -1.36 -9.47 6.00
C PHE A 37 -0.39 -9.51 4.80
N SER A 38 0.46 -10.53 4.68
CA SER A 38 1.29 -10.74 3.49
C SER A 38 0.43 -10.94 2.24
N PHE A 39 -0.54 -11.86 2.31
CA PHE A 39 -1.47 -12.14 1.22
C PHE A 39 -2.26 -10.88 0.82
N LEU A 40 -2.82 -10.15 1.80
CA LEU A 40 -3.58 -8.94 1.53
C LEU A 40 -2.73 -7.83 0.88
N THR A 41 -1.48 -7.66 1.31
CA THR A 41 -0.55 -6.68 0.73
C THR A 41 -0.24 -7.00 -0.73
N ILE A 42 0.05 -8.27 -1.03
CA ILE A 42 0.33 -8.71 -2.40
C ILE A 42 -0.91 -8.59 -3.28
N LEU A 43 -2.07 -9.05 -2.79
CA LEU A 43 -3.34 -8.95 -3.52
C LEU A 43 -3.66 -7.50 -3.88
N MET A 44 -3.53 -6.58 -2.92
CA MET A 44 -3.75 -5.15 -3.14
C MET A 44 -2.79 -4.59 -4.19
N SER A 45 -1.50 -4.95 -4.12
CA SER A 45 -0.50 -4.53 -5.10
C SER A 45 -0.87 -4.98 -6.52
N MET A 46 -1.30 -6.23 -6.68
CA MET A 46 -1.66 -6.79 -7.98
C MET A 46 -2.94 -6.17 -8.53
N VAL A 47 -3.95 -5.92 -7.69
CA VAL A 47 -5.19 -5.26 -8.10
C VAL A 47 -4.94 -3.82 -8.53
N VAL A 48 -4.14 -3.07 -7.76
CA VAL A 48 -3.77 -1.69 -8.13
C VAL A 48 -2.99 -1.67 -9.44
N LEU A 49 -1.99 -2.55 -9.58
CA LEU A 49 -1.19 -2.64 -10.80
C LEU A 49 -2.07 -2.99 -12.01
N TYR A 50 -2.95 -3.99 -11.88
CA TYR A 50 -3.90 -4.36 -12.92
C TYR A 50 -4.79 -3.18 -13.33
N ASN A 51 -5.30 -2.42 -12.37
CA ASN A 51 -6.14 -1.26 -12.65
C ASN A 51 -5.37 -0.14 -13.36
N ILE A 52 -4.14 0.15 -12.92
CA ILE A 52 -3.28 1.17 -13.53
C ILE A 52 -2.91 0.81 -14.97
N LEU A 53 -2.60 -0.47 -15.23
CA LEU A 53 -2.16 -0.94 -16.54
C LEU A 53 -3.30 -1.10 -17.55
N ASN A 54 -4.53 -1.34 -17.11
CA ASN A 54 -5.70 -1.44 -18.00
C ASN A 54 -6.34 -0.10 -18.36
N GLU A 55 -5.92 1.02 -17.76
CA GLU A 55 -6.31 2.33 -18.25
C GLU A 55 -5.57 2.63 -19.57
N ILE A 56 -6.33 2.75 -20.67
CA ILE A 56 -5.89 2.82 -22.08
C ILE A 56 -4.90 3.97 -22.40
N ASP A 57 -4.64 4.87 -21.45
CA ASP A 57 -3.86 6.08 -21.65
C ASP A 57 -2.53 6.00 -20.88
N SER A 58 -1.45 5.68 -21.59
CA SER A 58 -0.12 5.40 -21.03
C SER A 58 0.49 6.58 -20.26
N GLU A 59 0.20 7.82 -20.66
CA GLU A 59 0.64 9.02 -19.94
C GLU A 59 -0.07 9.17 -18.58
N LYS A 60 -1.29 8.66 -18.46
CA LYS A 60 -2.06 8.70 -17.20
C LYS A 60 -1.64 7.60 -16.23
N SER A 61 -1.21 6.45 -16.74
CA SER A 61 -0.73 5.34 -15.90
C SER A 61 0.51 5.71 -15.09
N ILE A 62 1.47 6.46 -15.66
CA ILE A 62 2.69 6.82 -14.92
C ILE A 62 2.38 7.78 -13.76
N VAL A 63 1.48 8.74 -13.95
CA VAL A 63 1.03 9.64 -12.87
C VAL A 63 0.35 8.86 -11.75
N ALA A 64 -0.49 7.87 -12.09
CA ALA A 64 -1.12 7.01 -11.10
C ALA A 64 -0.09 6.20 -10.28
N ILE A 65 0.96 5.67 -10.92
CA ILE A 65 2.07 4.97 -10.24
C ILE A 65 2.77 5.90 -9.25
N PHE A 66 3.09 7.13 -9.66
CA PHE A 66 3.74 8.11 -8.79
C PHE A 66 2.86 8.46 -7.58
N VAL A 67 1.58 8.75 -7.82
CA VAL A 67 0.64 9.10 -6.75
C VAL A 67 0.42 7.93 -5.78
N TYR A 68 0.32 6.71 -6.31
CA TYR A 68 0.23 5.49 -5.52
C TYR A 68 1.47 5.28 -4.64
N SER A 69 2.66 5.42 -5.24
CA SER A 69 3.95 5.29 -4.54
C SER A 69 4.13 6.36 -3.46
N LEU A 70 3.68 7.60 -3.71
CA LEU A 70 3.65 8.67 -2.70
C LEU A 70 2.74 8.31 -1.53
N GLY A 71 1.59 7.70 -1.79
CA GLY A 71 0.69 7.19 -0.77
C GLY A 71 1.38 6.16 0.13
N ILE A 72 2.09 5.19 -0.45
CA ILE A 72 2.87 4.19 0.30
C ILE A 72 3.90 4.87 1.20
N ALA A 73 4.72 5.77 0.64
CA ALA A 73 5.78 6.46 1.40
C ALA A 73 5.22 7.29 2.57
N LEU A 74 4.07 7.97 2.38
CA LEU A 74 3.41 8.69 3.47
C LEU A 74 2.76 7.76 4.49
N GLY A 75 2.23 6.62 4.05
CA GLY A 75 1.82 5.53 4.92
C GLY A 75 2.95 5.13 5.86
N THR A 76 4.16 4.92 5.32
CA THR A 76 5.33 4.56 6.13
C THR A 76 5.67 5.66 7.14
N TYR A 77 5.70 6.92 6.69
CA TYR A 77 5.95 8.07 7.55
C TYR A 77 4.95 8.14 8.72
N PHE A 78 3.66 7.98 8.43
CA PHE A 78 2.62 8.03 9.46
C PHE A 78 2.66 6.82 10.38
N ALA A 79 2.90 5.61 9.85
CA ALA A 79 3.05 4.41 10.66
C ALA A 79 4.23 4.54 11.66
N MET A 80 5.35 5.11 11.21
CA MET A 80 6.50 5.38 12.09
C MET A 80 6.20 6.50 13.10
N LYS A 81 5.57 7.59 12.67
CA LYS A 81 5.29 8.77 13.51
C LYS A 81 4.23 8.49 14.58
N PHE A 82 3.22 7.67 14.29
CA PHE A 82 2.08 7.41 15.17
C PHE A 82 2.18 6.07 15.93
N GLU A 83 3.39 5.60 16.23
CA GLU A 83 3.67 4.48 17.15
C GLU A 83 3.53 3.04 16.59
N GLY A 84 3.42 2.82 15.28
CA GLY A 84 3.41 1.47 14.69
C GLY A 84 4.65 0.61 15.04
N PHE A 85 5.74 1.27 15.44
CA PHE A 85 7.02 0.69 15.87
C PHE A 85 7.39 0.95 17.34
N LYS A 86 6.51 1.53 18.17
CA LYS A 86 6.82 1.57 19.61
C LYS A 86 6.69 0.16 20.18
N LYS A 87 7.80 -0.32 20.75
CA LYS A 87 7.96 -1.60 21.43
C LYS A 87 6.90 -1.79 22.52
#